data_AF-F4BYC5-F1
#
_entry.id   AF-F4BYC5-F1
#
_cell.length_a   1.000
_cell.length_b   1.000
_cell.length_c   1.000
_cell.angle_alpha   90.00
_cell.angle_beta   90.00
_cell.angle_gamma   90.00
#
_symmetry.space_group_name_H-M   'P 1'
#
loop_
_entity.id
_entity.type
_entity.pdbx_description
1 polymer ?
#
loop_
_entity_poly.entity_id
_entity_poly.type
_entity_poly.pdbx_seq_one_letter_code
_entity_poly.pdbx_strand_id
1 'polypeptide(L)' 'MGIKIRARYEGNALKPFKEIGLKEGDEVEIVVKKSAVDEFHGMMKIPKKLADEIIEMEMWD' A
#
# COMPACT_ATOMS: atom_id res chain seq x y z
N MET A 1 -8.89 -12.86 9.59
CA MET A 1 -7.55 -12.36 10.00
C MET A 1 -6.54 -12.88 8.98
N GLY A 2 -5.96 -12.00 8.16
CA GLY A 2 -4.92 -12.38 7.20
C GLY A 2 -3.53 -12.10 7.76
N ILE A 3 -2.54 -12.91 7.37
CA ILE A 3 -1.14 -12.70 7.74
C ILE A 3 -0.48 -11.83 6.66
N LYS A 4 0.11 -10.70 7.05
CA LYS A 4 0.92 -9.86 6.14
C LYS A 4 2.39 -10.19 6.33
N ILE A 5 3.02 -10.74 5.30
CA ILE A 5 4.45 -11.06 5.29
C ILE A 5 5.13 -10.33 4.14
N ARG A 6 6.31 -9.75 4.44
CA ARG A 6 7.15 -9.13 3.43
C ARG A 6 7.96 -10.21 2.72
N ALA A 7 8.16 -10.03 1.42
CA ALA A 7 8.97 -10.89 0.58
C ALA A 7 9.91 -10.04 -0.28
N ARG A 8 11.02 -10.64 -0.72
CA ARG A 8 11.90 -10.09 -1.75
C ARG A 8 11.67 -10.85 -3.05
N TYR A 9 11.61 -10.12 -4.16
CA TYR A 9 11.62 -10.73 -5.48
C TYR A 9 13.07 -10.95 -5.92
N GLU A 10 13.46 -12.22 -6.10
CA GLU A 10 14.83 -12.61 -6.48
C GLU A 10 14.79 -13.90 -7.30
N GLY A 11 15.49 -13.94 -8.44
CA GLY A 11 15.55 -15.13 -9.29
C GLY A 11 14.19 -15.53 -9.87
N ASN A 12 13.35 -14.54 -10.20
CA ASN A 12 11.98 -14.72 -10.68
C ASN A 12 11.00 -15.37 -9.69
N ALA A 13 11.34 -15.41 -8.39
CA ALA A 13 10.48 -15.94 -7.33
C ALA A 13 10.29 -14.93 -6.19
N LEU A 14 9.10 -14.94 -5.55
CA LEU A 14 8.86 -14.22 -4.29
C LEU A 14 9.37 -15.05 -3.11
N LYS A 15 10.40 -14.53 -2.43
CA LYS A 15 10.99 -15.17 -1.25
C LYS A 15 10.57 -14.45 0.02
N PRO A 16 9.74 -15.06 0.88
CA PRO A 16 9.29 -14.43 2.12
C PRO A 16 10.48 -14.27 3.09
N PHE A 17 10.48 -13.19 3.89
CA PHE A 17 11.51 -12.99 4.91
C PHE A 17 11.36 -13.87 6.14
N LYS A 18 10.23 -14.59 6.26
CA LYS A 18 9.91 -15.51 7.34
C LYS A 18 9.19 -16.71 6.74
N GLU A 19 9.29 -17.84 7.43
CA GLU A 19 8.55 -19.03 7.06
C GLU A 19 7.05 -18.78 7.13
N ILE A 20 6.36 -19.10 6.03
CA ILE A 20 4.91 -19.07 5.88
C ILE A 20 4.49 -20.52 5.88
N GLY A 21 3.83 -20.98 6.95
CA GLY A 21 3.39 -22.37 7.13
C GLY A 21 2.23 -22.75 6.19
N LEU A 22 2.38 -22.47 4.91
CA LEU A 22 1.48 -22.85 3.83
C LEU A 22 1.61 -24.34 3.55
N LYS A 23 0.50 -24.95 3.17
CA LYS A 23 0.42 -26.33 2.70
C LYS A 23 0.24 -26.34 1.19
N GLU A 24 0.55 -27.48 0.59
CA GLU A 24 0.33 -27.68 -0.83
C GLU A 24 -1.16 -27.55 -1.16
N GLY A 25 -1.49 -26.73 -2.15
CA GLY A 25 -2.87 -26.42 -2.54
C GLY A 25 -3.49 -25.18 -1.85
N ASP A 26 -2.78 -24.53 -0.93
CA ASP A 26 -3.28 -23.30 -0.30
C ASP A 26 -3.34 -22.15 -1.33
N GLU A 27 -4.52 -21.52 -1.46
CA GLU A 27 -4.70 -20.30 -2.24
C GLU A 27 -4.22 -19.08 -1.43
N VAL A 28 -3.43 -18.24 -2.08
CA VAL A 28 -2.90 -17.01 -1.47
C VAL A 28 -3.11 -15.81 -2.37
N GLU A 29 -3.41 -14.67 -1.77
CA GLU A 29 -3.51 -13.38 -2.45
C GLU A 29 -2.18 -12.62 -2.33
N ILE A 30 -1.62 -12.19 -3.46
CA ILE A 30 -0.38 -11.41 -3.50
C ILE A 30 -0.73 -9.95 -3.77
N VAL A 31 -0.42 -9.09 -2.80
CA VAL A 31 -0.57 -7.64 -2.94
C VAL A 31 0.81 -7.01 -3.17
N VAL A 32 1.06 -6.54 -4.40
CA VAL A 32 2.29 -5.84 -4.75
C VAL A 32 2.10 -4.33 -4.54
N LYS A 33 2.62 -3.80 -3.44
CA LYS A 33 2.70 -2.34 -3.23
C LYS A 33 3.87 -1.77 -4.05
N LYS A 34 3.57 -1.13 -5.18
CA LYS A 34 4.55 -0.28 -5.88
C LYS A 34 4.64 1.04 -5.11
N SER A 35 5.82 1.38 -4.62
CA SER A 35 6.15 2.66 -3.97
C SER A 35 5.52 2.94 -2.60
N ALA A 36 6.34 3.33 -1.62
CA ALA A 36 5.88 4.03 -0.41
C ALA A 36 5.71 5.55 -0.66
N VAL A 37 6.14 6.03 -1.83
CA VAL A 37 6.10 7.45 -2.21
C VAL A 37 4.70 7.87 -2.67
N ASP A 38 3.92 6.95 -3.24
CA ASP A 38 2.54 7.25 -3.69
C ASP A 38 1.55 7.49 -2.52
N GLU A 39 1.89 7.02 -1.30
CA GLU A 39 1.10 7.27 -0.08
C GLU A 39 1.69 8.42 0.78
N PHE A 40 2.82 9.02 0.39
CA PHE A 40 3.53 10.03 1.18
C PHE A 40 2.89 11.42 1.02
N HIS A 41 1.71 11.59 1.61
CA HIS A 41 1.07 12.89 1.76
C HIS A 41 1.79 13.65 2.89
N GLY A 42 2.71 14.54 2.53
CA GLY A 42 3.31 15.46 3.49
C GLY A 42 2.24 16.39 4.08
N MET A 43 2.21 16.57 5.40
CA MET A 43 1.40 17.62 6.01
C MET A 43 1.97 19.00 5.63
N MET A 44 1.32 19.67 4.69
CA MET A 44 1.61 21.06 4.36
C MET A 44 0.67 21.96 5.15
N LYS A 45 1.22 22.93 5.89
CA LYS A 45 0.39 23.96 6.54
C LYS A 45 -0.16 24.89 5.47
N ILE A 46 -1.46 24.82 5.23
CA ILE A 46 -2.19 25.74 4.35
C ILE A 46 -3.19 26.59 5.14
N PRO A 47 -3.53 27.80 4.66
CA PRO A 47 -4.62 28.58 5.23
C PRO A 47 -5.94 27.83 5.10
N LYS A 48 -6.81 27.92 6.12
CA LYS A 48 -8.11 27.25 6.14
C LYS A 48 -8.94 27.50 4.88
N LYS A 49 -8.97 28.75 4.39
CA LYS A 49 -9.71 29.14 3.18
C LYS A 49 -9.30 28.33 1.95
N LEU A 50 -7.99 28.07 1.79
CA LEU A 50 -7.48 27.27 0.67
C LEU A 50 -7.85 25.79 0.83
N ALA A 51 -7.89 25.28 2.06
CA ALA A 51 -8.34 23.92 2.32
C ALA A 51 -9.83 23.73 1.97
N ASP A 52 -10.67 24.69 2.36
CA ASP A 52 -12.10 24.69 2.07
C ASP A 52 -12.35 24.72 0.55
N GLU A 53 -11.62 25.56 -0.21
CA GLU A 53 -11.70 25.62 -1.68
C GLU A 53 -11.27 24.31 -2.37
N ILE A 54 -10.22 23.63 -1.88
CA ILE A 54 -9.75 22.34 -2.43
C ILE A 54 -10.79 21.24 -2.20
N ILE A 55 -11.37 21.18 -0.99
CA ILE A 55 -12.41 20.20 -0.66
C ILE A 55 -13.65 20.41 -1.53
N GLU A 56 -14.06 21.66 -1.75
CA GLU A 56 -15.21 21.98 -2.60
C GLU A 56 -14.98 21.61 -4.07
N MET A 57 -13.75 21.70 -4.58
CA MET A 57 -13.42 21.28 -5.95
C MET A 57 -13.43 19.75 -6.14
N GLU A 58 -12.97 18.97 -5.17
CA GLU A 58 -12.94 17.49 -5.27
C GLU A 58 -14.33 16.83 -5.16
N MET A 59 -15.36 17.53 -4.68
CA MET A 59 -16.73 16.98 -4.59
C MET A 59 -17.54 17.09 -5.89
N TRP A 60 -16.96 17.65 -6.95
CA TRP A 60 -17.65 17.93 -8.22
C TRP A 60 -17.15 17.09 -9.42
N ASP A 61 -16.32 16.06 -9.19
CA ASP A 61 -15.93 15.04 -10.19
C ASP A 61 -16.46 13.64 -9.82
#